data_AF-A0A9J7DBQ8-F1
#
_entry.id   AF-A0A9J7DBQ8-F1
#
_cell.length_a   1.000
_cell.length_b   1.000
_cell.length_c   1.000
_cell.angle_alpha   90.00
_cell.angle_beta   90.00
_cell.angle_gamma   90.00
#
_symmetry.space_group_name_H-M   'P 1'
#
loop_
_entity.id
_entity.type
_entity.pdbx_description
1 polymer ?
#
loop_
_entity_poly.entity_id
_entity_poly.type
_entity_poly.pdbx_seq_one_letter_code
_entity_poly.pdbx_strand_id
1 'polypeptide(L)'
;MKRNISNVDVPLFLIGDSAFKLSDKLMKPYPFQLCQNREQKCFNYALLKSRRFVENAFGHLKGRFRRIGKGIDNALKHTNLIILSSCALHNFLSDHNDVVNGKWLEILQASEKYRSYPDEIMPLSDQSTGRHAEEIRTALSIYFAQSSCYDNTEEDI
;
A
#
# COMPACT_ATOMS: atom_id res chain seq x y z
N MET A 1 -8.52 -18.40 4.25
CA MET A 1 -8.46 -18.35 2.78
C MET A 1 -6.98 -18.33 2.38
N LYS A 2 -6.52 -19.29 1.58
CA LYS A 2 -5.16 -19.36 1.02
C LYS A 2 -5.29 -19.69 -0.46
N ARG A 3 -4.39 -19.18 -1.30
CA ARG A 3 -4.35 -19.48 -2.73
C ARG A 3 -3.04 -20.17 -3.06
N ASN A 4 -3.11 -21.30 -3.77
CA ASN A 4 -1.90 -21.97 -4.22
C ASN A 4 -1.35 -21.27 -5.48
N ILE A 5 -0.10 -20.84 -5.44
CA ILE A 5 0.62 -20.18 -6.54
C ILE A 5 1.97 -20.89 -6.67
N SER A 6 2.25 -21.50 -7.84
CA SER A 6 3.52 -22.20 -8.10
C SER A 6 3.88 -23.23 -7.02
N ASN A 7 2.89 -24.02 -6.56
CA ASN A 7 3.01 -24.99 -5.46
C ASN A 7 3.32 -24.38 -4.07
N VAL A 8 3.16 -23.06 -3.91
CA VAL A 8 3.28 -22.37 -2.62
C VAL A 8 1.91 -21.88 -2.18
N ASP A 9 1.51 -22.24 -0.96
CA ASP A 9 0.28 -21.74 -0.35
C ASP A 9 0.46 -20.31 0.12
N VAL A 10 -0.13 -19.37 -0.62
CA VAL A 10 -0.07 -17.94 -0.32
C VAL A 10 -1.23 -17.55 0.59
N PRO A 11 -0.96 -17.12 1.84
CA PRO A 11 -2.00 -16.66 2.76
C PRO A 11 -2.42 -15.21 2.46
N LEU A 12 -3.44 -14.72 3.16
CA LEU A 12 -3.73 -13.29 3.23
C LEU A 12 -2.60 -12.59 4.02
N PHE A 13 -2.07 -11.51 3.45
CA PHE A 13 -1.02 -10.69 4.05
C PHE A 13 -1.30 -9.19 3.81
N LEU A 14 -0.66 -8.36 4.63
CA LEU A 14 -0.62 -6.92 4.46
C LEU A 14 0.47 -6.53 3.48
N ILE A 15 0.27 -5.44 2.75
CA ILE A 15 1.31 -4.85 1.89
C ILE A 15 1.99 -3.73 2.67
N GLY A 16 3.31 -3.80 2.80
CA GLY A 16 4.13 -2.78 3.44
C GLY A 16 5.10 -2.10 2.48
N ASP A 17 5.69 -1.02 2.97
CA ASP A 17 6.84 -0.39 2.34
C ASP A 17 8.18 -1.09 2.70
N SER A 18 9.29 -0.56 2.17
CA SER A 18 10.63 -1.10 2.38
C SER A 18 11.14 -0.98 3.82
N ALA A 19 10.54 -0.10 4.65
CA ALA A 19 10.95 0.12 6.03
C ALA A 19 10.44 -0.98 6.97
N PHE A 20 9.38 -1.71 6.60
CA PHE A 20 8.90 -2.86 7.37
C PHE A 20 9.78 -4.09 7.18
N LYS A 21 9.69 -5.04 8.11
CA LYS A 21 10.34 -6.36 8.02
C LYS A 21 9.47 -7.33 7.21
N LEU A 22 10.08 -8.14 6.35
CA LEU A 22 9.34 -9.18 5.62
C LEU A 22 8.85 -10.28 6.57
N SER A 23 7.58 -10.68 6.45
CA SER A 23 6.99 -11.78 7.22
C SER A 23 5.83 -12.46 6.48
N ASP A 24 5.38 -13.61 6.97
CA ASP A 24 4.23 -14.33 6.39
C ASP A 24 2.92 -13.52 6.42
N LYS A 25 2.86 -12.47 7.25
CA LYS A 25 1.71 -11.57 7.39
C LYS A 25 1.92 -10.21 6.73
N LEU A 26 3.14 -9.86 6.32
CA LEU A 26 3.46 -8.57 5.71
C LEU A 26 4.49 -8.75 4.60
N MET A 27 4.07 -8.37 3.39
CA MET A 27 4.86 -8.45 2.19
C MET A 27 5.42 -7.07 1.84
N LYS A 28 6.75 -6.99 1.65
CA LYS A 28 7.50 -5.76 1.31
C LYS A 28 8.18 -5.90 -0.05
N PRO A 29 8.49 -4.78 -0.75
CA PRO A 29 9.21 -4.85 -2.01
C PRO A 29 10.62 -5.44 -1.81
N TYR A 30 11.19 -5.99 -2.87
CA TYR A 30 12.62 -6.33 -2.90
C TYR A 30 13.44 -5.05 -2.73
N PRO A 31 14.54 -5.10 -1.94
CA PRO A 31 15.48 -4.00 -1.84
C PRO A 31 15.97 -3.59 -3.22
N PHE A 32 16.13 -2.27 -3.44
CA PHE A 32 16.66 -1.77 -4.69
C PHE A 32 18.09 -2.28 -4.92
N GLN A 33 18.34 -2.85 -6.09
CA GLN A 33 19.65 -3.34 -6.52
C GLN A 33 19.87 -2.98 -7.99
N LEU A 34 21.10 -2.66 -8.37
CA LEU A 34 21.45 -2.27 -9.74
C LEU A 34 21.09 -3.35 -10.78
N CYS A 35 21.21 -4.62 -10.40
CA CYS A 35 20.93 -5.77 -11.27
C CYS A 35 19.69 -6.56 -10.82
N GLN A 36 18.57 -5.89 -10.52
CA GLN A 36 17.30 -6.58 -10.24
C GLN A 36 16.82 -7.38 -11.45
N ASN A 37 16.44 -8.64 -11.22
CA ASN A 37 15.86 -9.49 -12.24
C ASN A 37 14.44 -9.02 -12.62
N ARG A 38 13.91 -9.56 -13.73
CA ARG A 38 12.61 -9.14 -14.26
C ARG A 38 11.49 -9.43 -13.28
N GLU A 39 11.55 -10.57 -12.60
CA GLU A 39 10.55 -11.05 -11.64
C GLU A 39 10.42 -10.10 -10.45
N GLN A 40 11.55 -9.69 -9.87
CA GLN A 40 11.60 -8.72 -8.78
C GLN A 40 11.07 -7.35 -9.21
N LYS A 41 11.38 -6.91 -10.43
CA LYS A 41 10.86 -5.65 -10.98
C LYS A 41 9.35 -5.69 -11.15
N CYS A 42 8.81 -6.74 -11.76
CA CYS A 42 7.36 -6.94 -11.91
C CYS A 42 6.66 -6.99 -10.54
N PHE A 43 7.24 -7.70 -9.58
CA PHE A 43 6.73 -7.77 -8.22
C PHE A 43 6.71 -6.39 -7.53
N ASN A 44 7.83 -5.67 -7.57
CA ASN A 44 7.94 -4.34 -6.97
C ASN A 44 6.95 -3.36 -7.61
N TYR A 45 6.79 -3.41 -8.93
CA TYR A 45 5.80 -2.61 -9.65
C TYR A 45 4.37 -2.94 -9.22
N ALA A 46 4.00 -4.22 -9.14
CA ALA A 46 2.67 -4.64 -8.68
C ALA A 46 2.38 -4.15 -7.26
N LEU A 47 3.38 -4.22 -6.38
CA LEU A 47 3.27 -3.76 -4.99
C LEU A 47 3.13 -2.23 -4.91
N LEU A 48 3.93 -1.49 -5.69
CA LEU A 48 3.84 -0.04 -5.82
C LEU A 48 2.47 0.39 -6.37
N LYS A 49 1.99 -0.25 -7.44
CA LYS A 49 0.68 0.01 -8.04
C LYS A 49 -0.44 -0.20 -7.02
N SER A 50 -0.42 -1.33 -6.30
CA SER A 50 -1.40 -1.64 -5.25
C SER A 50 -1.39 -0.59 -4.14
N ARG A 51 -0.21 -0.16 -3.70
CA ARG A 51 -0.07 0.89 -2.69
C ARG A 51 -0.60 2.23 -3.17
N ARG A 52 -0.29 2.65 -4.40
CA ARG A 52 -0.81 3.90 -4.98
C ARG A 52 -2.34 3.95 -4.96
N PHE A 53 -3.01 2.84 -5.28
CA PHE A 53 -4.47 2.77 -5.19
C PHE A 53 -4.98 3.00 -3.76
N VAL A 54 -4.36 2.35 -2.78
CA VAL A 54 -4.71 2.50 -1.36
C VAL A 54 -4.42 3.93 -0.87
N GLU A 55 -3.25 4.47 -1.19
CA GLU A 55 -2.82 5.82 -0.83
C GLU A 55 -3.76 6.88 -1.43
N ASN A 56 -4.18 6.73 -2.69
CA ASN A 56 -5.15 7.61 -3.34
C ASN A 56 -6.53 7.54 -2.67
N ALA A 57 -7.03 6.34 -2.37
CA ALA A 57 -8.32 6.17 -1.69
C ALA A 57 -8.33 6.86 -0.32
N PHE A 58 -7.27 6.66 0.49
CA PHE A 58 -7.13 7.36 1.76
C PHE A 58 -6.87 8.86 1.60
N GLY A 59 -6.19 9.28 0.53
CA GLY A 59 -6.03 10.70 0.16
C GLY A 59 -7.38 11.38 -0.06
N HIS A 60 -8.26 10.76 -0.84
CA HIS A 60 -9.62 11.25 -1.06
C HIS A 60 -10.45 11.26 0.23
N LEU A 61 -10.36 10.20 1.04
CA LEU A 61 -11.05 10.14 2.34
C LEU A 61 -10.60 11.28 3.26
N LYS A 62 -9.28 11.53 3.38
CA LYS A 62 -8.71 12.61 4.19
C LYS A 62 -9.09 14.00 3.67
N GLY A 63 -9.08 14.18 2.34
CA GLY A 63 -9.48 15.44 1.70
C GLY A 63 -10.95 15.76 1.94
N ARG A 64 -11.82 14.75 1.86
CA ARG A 64 -13.26 14.86 2.12
C ARG A 64 -13.54 15.12 3.61
N PHE A 65 -12.98 14.30 4.49
CA PHE A 65 -13.17 14.41 5.94
C PHE A 65 -11.89 14.94 6.59
N ARG A 66 -11.68 16.26 6.48
CA ARG A 66 -10.47 16.97 6.90
C ARG A 66 -9.95 16.63 8.31
N ARG A 67 -10.84 16.27 9.23
CA ARG A 67 -10.47 15.85 10.60
C ARG A 67 -9.63 14.57 10.61
N ILE A 68 -9.87 13.63 9.70
CA ILE A 68 -9.06 12.42 9.58
C ILE A 68 -7.61 12.76 9.21
N GLY A 69 -7.42 13.67 8.24
CA GLY A 69 -6.09 14.08 7.78
C GLY A 69 -5.30 14.92 8.81
N LYS A 70 -5.99 15.76 9.58
CA LYS A 70 -5.37 16.64 10.59
C LYS A 70 -5.16 16.00 11.97
N GLY A 71 -5.71 14.80 12.19
CA GLY A 71 -5.71 14.14 13.49
C GLY A 71 -7.10 14.12 14.12
N ILE A 72 -7.43 12.98 14.71
CA ILE A 72 -8.71 12.73 15.36
C ILE A 72 -8.53 13.02 16.86
N ASP A 73 -8.98 14.19 17.29
CA ASP A 73 -8.99 14.59 18.70
C ASP A 73 -10.25 14.04 19.38
N ASN A 74 -10.32 12.71 19.49
CA ASN A 74 -11.39 11.98 20.19
C ASN A 74 -10.78 10.84 21.01
N ALA A 75 -11.55 10.32 21.98
CA ALA A 75 -11.14 9.13 22.71
C ALA A 75 -10.92 7.96 21.74
N LEU A 76 -9.83 7.19 21.94
CA LEU A 76 -9.41 6.09 21.07
C LEU A 76 -10.53 5.07 20.78
N LYS A 77 -11.43 4.85 21.75
CA LYS A 77 -12.60 3.97 21.61
C LYS A 77 -13.56 4.40 20.48
N HIS A 78 -13.58 5.67 20.11
CA HIS A 78 -14.45 6.21 19.05
C HIS A 78 -13.72 6.31 17.70
N THR A 79 -12.39 6.29 17.67
CA THR A 79 -11.60 6.47 16.46
C THR A 79 -11.97 5.44 15.38
N ASN A 80 -12.09 4.16 15.73
CA ASN A 80 -12.46 3.12 14.77
C ASN A 80 -13.85 3.37 14.17
N LEU A 81 -14.83 3.76 14.99
CA LEU A 81 -16.18 4.06 14.51
C LEU A 81 -16.20 5.28 13.59
N ILE A 82 -15.43 6.32 13.92
CA ILE A 82 -15.30 7.52 13.08
C ILE A 82 -14.73 7.14 11.72
N ILE A 83 -13.61 6.40 11.68
CA ILE A 83 -12.97 5.97 10.44
C ILE A 83 -13.94 5.12 9.59
N LEU A 84 -14.57 4.11 10.19
CA LEU A 84 -15.52 3.24 9.48
C LEU A 84 -16.73 4.01 8.93
N SER A 85 -17.30 4.92 9.74
CA SER A 85 -18.42 5.76 9.32
C SER A 85 -18.02 6.68 8.18
N SER A 86 -16.82 7.24 8.22
CA SER A 86 -16.29 8.05 7.13
C SER A 86 -16.05 7.23 5.87
N CYS A 87 -15.54 6.00 5.95
CA CYS A 87 -15.42 5.11 4.79
C CYS A 87 -16.79 4.80 4.17
N ALA A 88 -17.78 4.45 4.99
CA ALA A 88 -19.13 4.16 4.51
C ALA A 88 -19.77 5.38 3.82
N LEU A 89 -19.67 6.56 4.44
CA LEU A 89 -20.18 7.80 3.88
C LEU A 89 -19.41 8.23 2.61
N HIS A 90 -18.09 8.02 2.57
CA HIS A 90 -17.29 8.28 1.37
C HIS A 90 -17.78 7.45 0.20
N ASN A 91 -17.94 6.14 0.40
CA ASN A 91 -18.41 5.23 -0.64
C ASN A 91 -19.81 5.61 -1.13
N PHE A 92 -20.74 5.87 -0.20
CA PHE A 92 -22.09 6.32 -0.54
C PHE A 92 -22.05 7.58 -1.42
N LEU A 93 -21.28 8.59 -1.03
CA LEU A 93 -21.21 9.84 -1.79
C LEU A 93 -20.50 9.66 -3.15
N SER A 94 -19.45 8.83 -3.21
CA SER A 94 -18.77 8.47 -4.47
C SER A 94 -19.72 7.78 -5.45
N ASP A 95 -20.58 6.88 -4.97
CA ASP A 95 -21.61 6.23 -5.80
C ASP A 95 -22.65 7.23 -6.34
N HIS A 96 -22.82 8.37 -5.67
CA HIS A 96 -23.68 9.47 -6.12
C HIS A 96 -22.93 10.53 -6.94
N ASN A 97 -21.72 10.22 -7.42
CA ASN A 97 -20.84 11.13 -8.18
C ASN A 97 -20.52 12.44 -7.46
N ASP A 98 -20.56 12.47 -6.12
CA ASP A 98 -20.12 13.62 -5.35
C ASP A 98 -18.57 13.68 -5.37
N VAL A 99 -18.05 14.80 -5.88
CA VAL A 99 -16.61 14.99 -6.10
C VAL A 99 -15.96 15.61 -4.86
N VAL A 100 -14.78 15.11 -4.49
CA VAL A 100 -13.98 15.72 -3.42
C VAL A 100 -13.51 17.10 -3.88
N ASN A 101 -13.75 18.13 -3.07
CA ASN A 101 -13.32 19.48 -3.42
C ASN A 101 -11.79 19.58 -3.52
N GLY A 102 -11.32 19.93 -4.73
CA GLY A 102 -9.90 19.96 -5.10
C GLY A 102 -9.04 20.87 -4.23
N LYS A 103 -9.58 21.99 -3.73
CA LYS A 103 -8.87 22.88 -2.79
C LYS A 103 -8.47 22.14 -1.51
N TRP A 104 -9.28 21.19 -1.05
CA TRP A 104 -8.94 20.40 0.13
C TRP A 104 -7.86 19.35 -0.16
N LEU A 105 -7.83 18.80 -1.36
CA LEU A 105 -6.76 17.89 -1.80
C LEU A 105 -5.43 18.64 -1.89
N GLU A 106 -5.41 19.85 -2.45
CA GLU A 106 -4.23 20.72 -2.52
C GLU A 106 -3.69 21.05 -1.12
N ILE A 107 -4.59 21.44 -0.20
CA ILE A 107 -4.20 21.73 1.19
C ILE A 107 -3.63 20.47 1.87
N LEU A 108 -4.23 19.30 1.64
CA LEU A 108 -3.73 18.04 2.19
C LEU A 108 -2.32 17.73 1.66
N GLN A 109 -2.13 17.77 0.34
CA GLN A 109 -0.83 17.53 -0.30
C GLN A 109 0.24 18.50 0.21
N ALA A 110 -0.09 19.79 0.34
CA ALA A 110 0.81 20.78 0.93
C ALA A 110 1.18 20.39 2.37
N SER A 111 0.20 20.03 3.20
CA SER A 111 0.46 19.64 4.59
C SER A 111 1.30 18.38 4.73
N GLU A 112 1.13 17.40 3.84
CA GLU A 112 1.92 16.16 3.84
C GLU A 112 3.36 16.41 3.39
N LYS A 113 3.57 17.33 2.44
CA LYS A 113 4.91 17.72 1.98
C LYS A 113 5.77 18.32 3.09
N TYR A 114 5.17 19.04 4.04
CA TYR A 114 5.88 19.66 5.17
C TYR A 114 5.82 18.82 6.45
N ARG A 115 5.33 17.58 6.40
CA ARG A 115 5.26 16.73 7.57
C ARG A 115 6.67 16.26 7.96
N SER A 116 7.13 16.65 9.14
CA SER A 116 8.39 16.16 9.68
C SER A 116 8.32 14.66 9.95
N TYR A 117 9.34 13.93 9.49
CA TYR A 117 9.57 12.55 9.89
C TYR A 117 10.34 12.54 11.22
N PRO A 118 10.22 11.47 12.03
CA PRO A 118 11.06 11.31 13.22
C PRO A 118 12.55 11.28 12.82
N ASP A 119 13.40 11.96 13.59
CA ASP A 119 14.84 12.06 13.34
C ASP A 119 15.57 10.72 13.52
N GLU A 120 15.04 9.83 14.38
CA GLU A 120 15.60 8.51 14.64
C GLU A 120 14.94 7.44 13.76
N ILE A 121 15.62 7.02 12.70
CA ILE A 121 15.23 5.89 11.88
C ILE A 121 16.10 4.70 12.29
N MET A 122 15.50 3.71 12.98
CA MET A 122 16.18 2.44 13.24
C MET A 122 16.01 1.51 12.03
N PRO A 123 17.07 1.20 11.27
CA PRO A 123 16.96 0.24 10.19
C PRO A 123 16.62 -1.14 10.77
N LEU A 124 15.42 -1.64 10.47
CA LEU A 124 15.04 -3.01 10.78
C LEU A 124 15.88 -3.94 9.91
N SER A 125 16.83 -4.65 10.52
CA SER A 125 17.64 -5.63 9.81
C SER A 125 16.77 -6.83 9.41
N ASP A 126 16.87 -7.25 8.14
CA ASP A 126 16.19 -8.44 7.60
C ASP A 126 16.94 -9.75 7.95
N GLN A 127 17.83 -9.74 8.96
CA GLN A 127 18.71 -10.88 9.33
C GLN A 127 17.95 -12.15 9.77
N SER A 128 16.63 -12.07 9.98
CA SER A 128 15.77 -13.20 10.33
C SER A 128 14.44 -13.16 9.58
N THR A 129 14.48 -12.84 8.29
CA THR A 129 13.31 -13.05 7.43
C THR A 129 12.99 -14.55 7.38
N GLY A 130 11.73 -14.89 7.63
CA GLY A 130 11.28 -16.27 7.58
C GLY A 130 11.49 -16.85 6.18
N ARG A 131 12.13 -18.02 6.09
CA ARG A 131 12.32 -18.76 4.82
C ARG A 131 11.00 -18.88 4.03
N HIS A 132 9.89 -19.08 4.74
CA HIS A 132 8.55 -19.16 4.16
C HIS A 132 8.08 -17.86 3.50
N ALA A 133 8.32 -16.70 4.12
CA ALA A 133 7.94 -15.40 3.56
C ALA A 133 8.68 -15.12 2.24
N GLU A 134 9.96 -15.51 2.16
CA GLU A 134 10.73 -15.40 0.92
C GLU A 134 10.24 -16.35 -0.18
N GLU A 135 9.85 -17.57 0.19
CA GLU A 135 9.24 -18.53 -0.75
C GLU A 135 7.94 -17.98 -1.32
N ILE A 136 7.06 -17.43 -0.48
CA ILE A 136 5.82 -16.76 -0.92
C ILE A 136 6.15 -15.59 -1.87
N ARG A 137 7.09 -14.72 -1.48
CA ARG A 137 7.47 -13.55 -2.28
C ARG A 137 8.02 -13.96 -3.65
N THR A 138 8.84 -15.01 -3.68
CA THR A 138 9.41 -15.55 -4.91
C THR A 138 8.33 -16.15 -5.80
N ALA A 139 7.40 -16.93 -5.24
CA ALA A 139 6.27 -17.48 -5.98
C ALA A 139 5.40 -16.39 -6.62
N LEU A 140 5.10 -15.32 -5.86
CA LEU A 140 4.37 -14.16 -6.37
C LEU A 140 5.14 -13.42 -7.48
N SER A 141 6.46 -13.30 -7.35
CA SER A 141 7.29 -12.62 -8.34
C SER A 141 7.29 -13.33 -9.68
N ILE A 142 7.40 -14.66 -9.65
CA ILE A 142 7.29 -15.51 -10.85
C ILE A 142 5.88 -15.38 -11.44
N TYR A 143 4.85 -15.47 -10.61
CA TYR A 143 3.45 -15.35 -11.06
C TYR A 143 3.17 -14.00 -11.74
N PHE A 144 3.62 -12.89 -11.15
CA PHE A 144 3.43 -11.57 -11.75
C PHE A 144 4.26 -11.38 -13.01
N ALA A 145 5.48 -11.92 -13.08
CA ALA A 145 6.28 -11.86 -14.29
C ALA A 145 5.62 -12.61 -15.47
N GLN A 146 5.02 -13.77 -15.19
CA GLN A 146 4.26 -14.55 -16.17
C GLN A 146 2.98 -13.84 -16.60
N SER A 147 2.27 -13.20 -15.66
CA SER A 147 1.04 -12.46 -15.94
C SER A 147 1.31 -11.17 -16.73
N SER A 148 2.38 -10.45 -16.39
CA SER A 148 2.83 -9.24 -17.11
C SER A 148 3.56 -9.54 -18.43
N CYS A 149 3.63 -10.81 -18.87
CA CYS A 149 4.00 -11.13 -20.25
C CYS A 149 2.88 -10.81 -21.26
N TYR A 150 1.67 -10.43 -20.81
CA TYR A 150 0.55 -10.08 -21.69
C TYR A 150 0.23 -8.59 -21.81
N ASP A 151 0.81 -7.71 -20.98
CA ASP A 151 0.55 -6.26 -21.00
C ASP A 151 1.78 -5.44 -21.43
N ASN A 152 2.48 -5.89 -22.49
CA ASN A 152 3.38 -5.03 -23.26
C ASN A 152 2.70 -4.65 -24.57
N THR A 153 1.57 -3.96 -24.48
CA THR A 153 1.13 -3.02 -25.50
C THR A 153 0.98 -1.68 -24.81
N GLU A 154 1.98 -0.84 -25.06
CA GLU A 154 1.91 0.61 -25.17
C GLU A 154 1.37 1.47 -24.01
N GLU A 155 2.18 2.49 -23.76
CA GLU A 155 1.80 3.83 -23.31
C GLU A 155 1.45 4.07 -21.83
N ASP A 156 2.20 5.05 -21.32
CA ASP A 156 1.77 6.13 -20.43
C ASP A 156 2.02 6.06 -18.90
N ILE A 157 2.94 6.98 -18.54
CA ILE A 157 3.17 7.76 -17.30
C ILE A 157 4.23 7.24 -16.32
#